data_AF-A0A383TYW9-F1
#
_entry.id   AF-A0A383TYW9-F1
#
_cell.length_a   1.000
_cell.length_b   1.000
_cell.length_c   1.000
_cell.angle_alpha   90.00
_cell.angle_beta   90.00
_cell.angle_gamma   90.00
#
_symmetry.space_group_name_H-M   'P 1'
#
loop_
_entity.id
_entity.type
_entity.pdbx_description
1 polymer ?
#
loop_
_entity_poly.entity_id
_entity_poly.type
_entity_poly.pdbx_seq_one_letter_code
_entity_poly.pdbx_strand_id
1 'polypeptide(L)'
;MPVVRNPQYYFREGFCYSDINTTFLKCRVKLKTINDVKSMSLYSLTNKVPAYFIICLINSTFISFYVDEFVNNTQTFQINDARQLPIFIPDENTLEQFKKIFNSAIEIKKSHLNNELSAIDSERKLTEIQEELDLMVNTLYHLI
;
A
#
# COMPACT_ATOMS: atom_id res chain seq x y z
N MET A 1 -8.59 17.39 29.22
CA MET A 1 -9.11 16.71 28.02
C MET A 1 -8.01 16.70 26.97
N PRO A 2 -7.67 15.56 26.34
CA PRO A 2 -6.78 15.57 25.18
C PRO A 2 -7.42 16.43 24.08
N VAL A 3 -6.74 17.50 23.71
CA VAL A 3 -7.22 18.42 22.67
C VAL A 3 -6.92 17.77 21.32
N VAL A 4 -7.98 17.40 20.61
CA VAL A 4 -7.91 16.90 19.23
C VAL A 4 -7.48 18.08 18.35
N ARG A 5 -6.19 18.15 18.04
CA ARG A 5 -5.59 19.33 17.35
C ARG A 5 -6.08 19.51 15.92
N ASN A 6 -6.61 18.46 15.27
CA ASN A 6 -7.11 18.55 13.90
C ASN A 6 -8.28 17.58 13.61
N PRO A 7 -9.51 17.91 14.03
CA PRO A 7 -10.68 17.03 13.91
C PRO A 7 -10.99 16.61 12.48
N GLN A 8 -10.56 17.38 11.46
CA GLN A 8 -10.80 17.10 10.04
C GLN A 8 -10.05 15.86 9.52
N TYR A 9 -9.01 15.39 10.22
CA TYR A 9 -8.15 14.28 9.78
C TYR A 9 -8.30 13.02 10.66
N TYR A 10 -9.12 13.09 11.71
CA TYR A 10 -9.57 11.91 12.43
C TYR A 10 -10.80 11.34 11.73
N PHE A 11 -10.96 10.01 11.77
CA PHE A 11 -12.11 9.33 11.17
C PHE A 11 -12.28 9.58 9.66
N ARG A 12 -11.18 9.81 8.96
CA ARG A 12 -11.12 9.84 7.49
C ARG A 12 -10.50 8.55 6.98
N GLU A 13 -11.00 8.07 5.85
CA GLU A 13 -10.42 6.91 5.16
C GLU A 13 -9.16 7.32 4.42
N GLY A 14 -8.13 6.50 4.54
CA GLY A 14 -6.83 6.71 3.93
C GLY A 14 -6.09 5.38 3.80
N PHE A 15 -4.78 5.44 3.93
CA PHE A 15 -3.94 4.25 3.92
C PHE A 15 -2.81 4.37 4.94
N CYS A 16 -2.27 3.25 5.37
CA CYS A 16 -1.14 3.20 6.27
C CYS A 16 -0.22 2.02 5.95
N TYR A 17 1.00 2.09 6.43
CA TYR A 17 1.98 1.01 6.33
C TYR A 17 2.28 0.43 7.71
N SER A 18 2.98 -0.70 7.75
CA SER A 18 3.57 -1.21 8.97
C SER A 18 4.87 -0.46 9.26
N ASP A 19 4.99 0.11 10.46
CA ASP A 19 6.22 0.79 10.91
C ASP A 19 7.38 -0.20 10.94
N ILE A 20 7.17 -1.36 11.57
CA ILE A 20 8.15 -2.44 11.63
C ILE A 20 7.85 -3.42 10.51
N ASN A 21 8.84 -3.64 9.64
CA ASN A 21 8.76 -4.59 8.53
C ASN A 21 9.79 -5.70 8.73
N THR A 22 9.46 -6.91 8.30
CA THR A 22 10.38 -8.07 8.40
C THR A 22 11.18 -8.24 7.11
N THR A 23 10.50 -8.33 5.97
CA THR A 23 11.10 -8.65 4.68
C THR A 23 10.63 -7.71 3.58
N PHE A 24 9.33 -7.41 3.55
CA PHE A 24 8.75 -6.51 2.56
C PHE A 24 7.89 -5.47 3.26
N LEU A 25 7.89 -4.25 2.71
CA LEU A 25 6.96 -3.21 3.12
C LEU A 25 5.54 -3.68 2.81
N LYS A 26 4.64 -3.47 3.77
CA LYS A 26 3.21 -3.75 3.55
C LYS A 26 2.37 -2.53 3.87
N CYS A 27 1.51 -2.19 2.92
CA CYS A 27 0.61 -1.05 2.96
C CYS A 27 -0.84 -1.52 2.87
N ARG A 28 -1.74 -0.86 3.59
CA ARG A 28 -3.14 -1.26 3.73
C ARG A 28 -4.07 -0.07 3.73
N VAL A 29 -5.30 -0.30 3.26
CA VAL A 29 -6.39 0.65 3.45
C VAL A 29 -6.65 0.83 4.94
N LYS A 30 -6.83 2.07 5.35
CA LYS A 30 -7.20 2.41 6.71
C LYS A 30 -8.57 3.08 6.72
N LEU A 31 -9.54 2.39 7.34
CA LEU A 31 -10.89 2.91 7.54
C LEU A 31 -10.90 4.06 8.55
N LYS A 32 -12.07 4.69 8.71
CA LYS A 32 -12.32 5.78 9.66
C LYS A 32 -12.01 5.37 11.09
N THR A 33 -10.80 5.66 11.53
CA THR A 33 -10.26 5.22 12.83
C THR A 33 -9.40 6.34 13.44
N ILE A 34 -8.94 6.11 14.67
CA ILE A 34 -8.00 7.00 15.36
C ILE A 34 -6.58 6.70 14.84
N ASN A 35 -5.75 7.74 14.75
CA ASN A 35 -4.36 7.62 14.30
C ASN A 35 -3.44 7.47 15.51
N ASP A 36 -2.52 6.51 15.40
CA ASP A 36 -1.39 6.34 16.31
C ASP A 36 -0.08 6.50 15.52
N VAL A 37 1.03 6.78 16.19
CA VAL A 37 2.35 6.97 15.58
C VAL A 37 2.77 5.75 14.75
N LYS A 38 2.48 4.53 15.20
CA LYS A 38 2.82 3.29 14.48
C LYS A 38 1.79 2.88 13.43
N SER A 39 0.70 3.65 13.30
CA SER A 39 -0.32 3.45 12.28
C SER A 39 -0.85 4.80 11.82
N MET A 40 0.04 5.68 11.37
CA MET A 40 -0.37 6.97 10.82
C MET A 40 -1.12 6.75 9.50
N SER A 41 -2.15 7.57 9.26
CA SER A 41 -2.88 7.58 8.00
C SER A 41 -2.30 8.62 7.05
N LEU A 42 -2.08 8.21 5.81
CA LEU A 42 -1.83 9.11 4.69
C LEU A 42 -3.08 9.22 3.83
N TYR A 43 -3.22 10.39 3.20
CA TYR A 43 -4.36 10.73 2.35
C TYR A 43 -3.82 11.29 1.04
N SER A 44 -4.32 10.78 -0.09
CA SER A 44 -4.00 11.42 -1.35
C SER A 44 -4.68 12.78 -1.45
N LEU A 45 -3.94 13.78 -1.93
CA LEU A 45 -4.41 15.14 -2.17
C LEU A 45 -4.78 15.38 -3.65
N THR A 46 -4.54 14.39 -4.52
CA THR A 46 -4.75 14.51 -5.96
C THR A 46 -5.30 13.21 -6.56
N ASN A 47 -6.22 13.33 -7.50
CA ASN A 47 -6.76 12.18 -8.22
C ASN A 47 -5.75 11.59 -9.22
N LYS A 48 -4.66 12.30 -9.55
CA LYS A 48 -3.60 11.81 -10.44
C LYS A 48 -2.80 10.65 -9.82
N VAL A 49 -2.73 10.62 -8.49
CA VAL A 49 -2.01 9.59 -7.73
C VAL A 49 -2.93 9.15 -6.58
N PRO A 50 -3.97 8.34 -6.88
CA PRO A 50 -4.95 7.94 -5.89
C PRO A 50 -4.34 7.00 -4.85
N ALA A 51 -4.97 6.92 -3.67
CA ALA A 51 -4.45 6.13 -2.54
C ALA A 51 -4.22 4.65 -2.90
N TYR A 52 -5.12 4.01 -3.66
CA TYR A 52 -4.96 2.61 -4.06
C TYR A 52 -3.69 2.37 -4.87
N PHE A 53 -3.30 3.33 -5.71
CA PHE A 53 -2.11 3.23 -6.54
C PHE A 53 -0.84 3.29 -5.67
N ILE A 54 -0.80 4.20 -4.69
CA ILE A 54 0.30 4.28 -3.72
C ILE A 54 0.38 3.00 -2.89
N ILE A 55 -0.77 2.42 -2.48
CA ILE A 55 -0.82 1.14 -1.79
C ILE A 55 -0.20 0.04 -2.65
N CYS A 56 -0.56 -0.04 -3.93
CA CYS A 56 0.03 -1.02 -4.86
C CYS A 56 1.55 -0.85 -4.97
N LEU A 57 2.03 0.38 -5.18
CA LEU A 57 3.47 0.66 -5.27
C LEU A 57 4.21 0.19 -4.02
N ILE A 58 3.77 0.58 -2.81
CA ILE A 58 4.46 0.22 -1.57
C ILE A 58 4.44 -1.30 -1.32
N ASN A 59 3.40 -2.01 -1.76
CA ASN A 59 3.32 -3.48 -1.61
C ASN A 59 4.15 -4.26 -2.65
N SER A 60 4.72 -3.60 -3.65
CA SER A 60 5.61 -4.24 -4.62
C SER A 60 6.95 -4.62 -3.99
N THR A 61 7.57 -5.66 -4.53
CA THR A 61 8.93 -6.06 -4.14
C THR A 61 9.94 -4.97 -4.49
N PHE A 62 9.78 -4.32 -5.64
CA PHE A 62 10.65 -3.22 -6.08
C PHE A 62 10.76 -2.10 -5.04
N ILE A 63 9.64 -1.56 -4.55
CA ILE A 63 9.69 -0.46 -3.58
C ILE A 63 10.31 -0.91 -2.24
N SER A 64 10.08 -2.16 -1.83
CA SER A 64 10.72 -2.71 -0.64
C SER A 64 12.25 -2.76 -0.78
N PHE A 65 12.75 -3.27 -1.90
CA PHE A 65 14.20 -3.30 -2.17
C PHE A 65 14.78 -1.90 -2.35
N TYR A 66 14.06 -0.99 -3.00
CA TYR A 66 14.52 0.39 -3.14
C TYR A 66 14.73 1.05 -1.78
N VAL A 67 13.79 0.86 -0.85
CA VAL A 67 13.90 1.42 0.49
C VAL A 67 15.07 0.79 1.25
N ASP A 68 15.18 -0.54 1.22
CA ASP A 68 16.24 -1.27 1.93
C ASP A 68 17.65 -0.89 1.45
N GLU A 69 17.83 -0.77 0.13
CA GLU A 69 19.15 -0.53 -0.47
C GLU A 69 19.54 0.96 -0.53
N PHE A 70 18.58 1.87 -0.70
CA PHE A 70 18.89 3.28 -1.01
C PHE A 70 18.39 4.28 0.02
N VAL A 71 17.42 3.93 0.88
CA VAL A 71 16.78 4.88 1.80
C VAL A 71 17.15 4.57 3.25
N ASN A 72 16.81 3.38 3.71
CA ASN A 72 16.95 2.95 5.10
C ASN A 72 16.91 1.42 5.19
N ASN A 73 18.03 0.82 5.62
CA ASN A 73 18.19 -0.63 5.80
C ASN A 73 17.82 -1.12 7.21
N THR A 74 17.17 -0.28 8.02
CA THR A 74 16.62 -0.69 9.32
C THR A 74 15.23 -1.27 9.17
N GLN A 75 14.76 -1.98 10.19
CA GLN A 75 13.41 -2.59 10.18
C GLN A 75 12.27 -1.55 10.25
N THR A 76 12.57 -0.27 10.51
CA THR A 76 11.57 0.78 10.69
C THR A 76 11.42 1.62 9.44
N PHE A 77 10.20 1.67 8.89
CA PHE A 77 9.85 2.55 7.77
C PHE A 77 9.07 3.75 8.28
N GLN A 78 9.73 4.91 8.35
CA GLN A 78 9.14 6.13 8.92
C GLN A 78 8.64 7.09 7.83
N ILE A 79 7.94 8.15 8.25
CA ILE A 79 7.42 9.15 7.30
C ILE A 79 8.53 9.86 6.51
N ASN A 80 9.72 10.00 7.08
CA ASN A 80 10.87 10.59 6.37
C ASN A 80 11.38 9.68 5.24
N ASP A 81 11.25 8.36 5.41
CA ASP A 81 11.59 7.37 4.38
C ASP A 81 10.51 7.36 3.30
N ALA A 82 9.24 7.39 3.70
CA ALA A 82 8.10 7.42 2.78
C ALA A 82 8.11 8.64 1.84
N ARG A 83 8.70 9.77 2.27
CA ARG A 83 8.88 10.98 1.44
C ARG A 83 9.91 10.81 0.32
N GLN A 84 10.78 9.80 0.41
CA GLN A 84 11.84 9.53 -0.55
C GLN A 84 11.43 8.48 -1.59
N LEU A 85 10.23 7.91 -1.49
CA LEU A 85 9.74 6.94 -2.48
C LEU A 85 9.63 7.59 -3.87
N PRO A 86 10.13 6.93 -4.93
CA PRO A 86 9.99 7.43 -6.28
C PRO A 86 8.55 7.13 -6.73
N ILE A 87 7.62 8.08 -6.59
CA ILE A 87 6.22 7.88 -7.00
C ILE A 87 6.02 8.36 -8.44
N PHE A 88 5.78 7.43 -9.36
CA PHE A 88 5.43 7.74 -10.75
C PHE A 88 4.04 8.42 -10.83
N ILE A 89 3.83 9.32 -11.80
CA ILE A 89 2.51 9.91 -12.07
C ILE A 89 1.90 9.15 -13.26
N PRO A 90 0.99 8.19 -13.02
CA PRO A 90 0.44 7.32 -14.07
C PRO A 90 -0.57 8.03 -14.96
N ASP A 91 -0.75 7.49 -16.17
CA ASP A 91 -1.90 7.80 -17.02
C ASP A 91 -3.17 7.05 -16.57
N GLU A 92 -4.31 7.39 -17.17
CA GLU A 92 -5.61 6.81 -16.79
C GLU A 92 -5.69 5.31 -17.04
N ASN A 93 -5.06 4.80 -18.11
CA ASN A 93 -5.06 3.38 -18.44
C ASN A 93 -4.26 2.58 -17.40
N THR A 94 -3.06 3.05 -17.06
CA THR A 94 -2.22 2.49 -16.01
C THR A 94 -2.99 2.48 -14.69
N LEU A 95 -3.64 3.59 -14.33
CA LEU A 95 -4.46 3.68 -13.12
C LEU A 95 -5.60 2.66 -13.09
N GLU A 96 -6.24 2.38 -14.23
CA GLU A 96 -7.31 1.39 -14.33
C GLU A 96 -6.78 -0.04 -14.10
N GLN A 97 -5.63 -0.38 -14.67
CA GLN A 97 -5.01 -1.69 -14.49
C GLN A 97 -4.63 -1.92 -13.03
N PHE A 98 -3.94 -0.96 -12.40
CA PHE A 98 -3.60 -1.04 -10.98
C PHE A 98 -4.85 -1.12 -10.07
N LYS A 99 -5.93 -0.45 -10.45
CA LYS A 99 -7.20 -0.52 -9.72
C LYS A 99 -7.84 -1.91 -9.77
N LYS A 100 -7.71 -2.61 -10.90
CA LYS A 100 -8.19 -4.00 -11.04
C LYS A 100 -7.45 -4.92 -10.08
N ILE A 101 -6.12 -4.89 -10.07
CA ILE A 101 -5.29 -5.66 -9.12
C ILE A 101 -5.68 -5.35 -7.68
N PHE A 102 -5.76 -4.06 -7.33
CA PHE A 102 -6.11 -3.62 -5.99
C PHE A 102 -7.47 -4.17 -5.53
N ASN A 103 -8.50 -4.04 -6.39
CA ASN A 103 -9.84 -4.53 -6.07
C ASN A 103 -9.86 -6.05 -5.94
N SER A 104 -9.20 -6.78 -6.84
CA SER A 104 -9.09 -8.24 -6.76
C SER A 104 -8.46 -8.69 -5.43
N ALA A 105 -7.39 -8.03 -5.00
CA ALA A 105 -6.74 -8.33 -3.73
C ALA A 105 -7.67 -8.09 -2.52
N ILE A 106 -8.42 -6.99 -2.55
CA ILE A 106 -9.41 -6.66 -1.51
C ILE A 106 -10.53 -7.71 -1.45
N GLU A 107 -11.08 -8.11 -2.60
CA GLU A 107 -12.17 -9.09 -2.65
C GLU A 107 -11.69 -10.46 -2.16
N ILE A 108 -10.48 -10.91 -2.53
CA ILE A 108 -9.91 -12.16 -1.99
C ILE A 108 -9.78 -12.09 -0.46
N LYS A 109 -9.27 -10.98 0.08
CA LYS A 109 -9.15 -10.81 1.54
C LYS A 109 -10.52 -10.81 2.22
N LYS A 110 -11.54 -10.19 1.63
CA LYS A 110 -12.92 -10.20 2.16
C LYS A 110 -13.52 -11.60 2.15
N SER A 111 -13.45 -12.32 1.03
CA SER A 111 -13.98 -13.68 0.94
C SER A 111 -13.29 -14.63 1.91
N HIS A 112 -11.99 -14.47 2.14
CA HIS A 112 -11.29 -15.24 3.17
C HIS A 112 -11.82 -14.92 4.58
N LEU A 113 -11.99 -13.63 4.93
CA LEU A 113 -12.54 -13.20 6.22
C LEU A 113 -13.98 -13.66 6.44
N ASN A 114 -14.77 -13.76 5.37
CA ASN A 114 -16.14 -14.27 5.39
C ASN A 114 -16.23 -15.80 5.40
N ASN A 115 -15.10 -16.52 5.44
CA ASN A 115 -15.00 -17.98 5.34
C ASN A 115 -15.55 -18.57 4.02
N GLU A 116 -15.65 -17.76 2.96
CA GLU A 116 -16.03 -18.20 1.61
C GLU A 116 -14.84 -18.77 0.83
N LEU A 117 -13.62 -18.48 1.28
CA LEU A 117 -12.38 -18.93 0.67
C LEU A 117 -11.43 -19.50 1.73
N SER A 118 -10.89 -20.69 1.46
CA SER A 118 -9.92 -21.34 2.35
C SER A 118 -8.65 -20.48 2.49
N ALA A 119 -7.93 -20.63 3.61
CA ALA A 119 -6.67 -19.92 3.82
C ALA A 119 -5.65 -20.23 2.72
N ILE A 120 -5.56 -21.51 2.31
CA ILE A 120 -4.65 -21.99 1.27
C ILE A 120 -4.99 -21.38 -0.09
N ASP A 121 -6.27 -21.38 -0.46
CA ASP A 121 -6.71 -20.80 -1.74
C ASP A 121 -6.55 -19.27 -1.75
N SER A 122 -6.81 -18.62 -0.62
CA SER A 122 -6.57 -17.18 -0.48
C SER A 122 -5.09 -16.85 -0.65
N GLU A 123 -4.20 -17.63 -0.05
CA GLU A 123 -2.76 -17.40 -0.14
C GLU A 123 -2.28 -17.59 -1.59
N ARG A 124 -2.67 -18.70 -2.24
CA ARG A 124 -2.33 -18.96 -3.65
C ARG A 124 -2.75 -17.81 -4.57
N LYS A 125 -4.01 -17.36 -4.48
CA LYS A 125 -4.53 -16.26 -5.31
C LYS A 125 -3.83 -14.93 -5.02
N LEU A 126 -3.45 -14.68 -3.77
CA LEU A 126 -2.71 -13.47 -3.40
C LEU A 126 -1.26 -13.51 -3.92
N THR A 127 -0.65 -14.69 -3.99
CA THR A 127 0.67 -14.87 -4.63
C THR A 127 0.62 -14.55 -6.12
N GLU A 128 -0.39 -15.06 -6.84
CA GLU A 128 -0.61 -14.73 -8.26
C GLU A 128 -0.78 -13.21 -8.48
N ILE A 129 -1.54 -12.55 -7.59
CA ILE A 129 -1.69 -11.09 -7.60
C ILE A 129 -0.37 -10.36 -7.31
N GLN A 130 0.46 -10.88 -6.41
CA GLN A 130 1.75 -10.27 -6.08
C GLN A 130 2.71 -10.34 -7.27
N GLU A 131 2.74 -11.47 -7.98
CA GLU A 131 3.55 -11.64 -9.19
C GLU A 131 3.10 -10.69 -10.31
N GLU A 132 1.79 -10.56 -10.53
CA GLU A 132 1.22 -9.61 -11.51
C GLU A 132 1.54 -8.16 -11.13
N LEU A 133 1.38 -7.79 -9.86
CA LEU A 133 1.71 -6.47 -9.34
C LEU A 133 3.19 -6.13 -9.55
N ASP A 134 4.09 -7.07 -9.23
CA ASP A 134 5.52 -6.86 -9.38
C ASP A 134 5.92 -6.70 -10.84
N LEU A 135 5.33 -7.48 -11.76
CA LEU A 135 5.53 -7.31 -13.20
C LEU A 135 5.11 -5.90 -13.65
N MET A 136 3.90 -5.48 -13.26
CA MET A 136 3.38 -4.15 -13.62
C MET A 136 4.24 -3.01 -13.09
N VAL A 137 4.72 -3.12 -11.85
CA VAL A 137 5.60 -2.11 -11.26
C VAL A 137 6.96 -2.12 -11.98
N ASN A 138 7.56 -3.28 -12.22
CA ASN A 138 8.83 -3.35 -12.94
C ASN A 138 8.74 -2.73 -14.34
N THR A 139 7.65 -2.98 -15.07
CA THR A 139 7.38 -2.32 -16.37
C THR A 139 7.20 -0.80 -16.22
N LEU A 140 6.47 -0.35 -15.19
CA LEU A 140 6.23 1.08 -14.94
C LEU A 140 7.52 1.87 -14.68
N TYR A 141 8.49 1.26 -13.99
CA TYR A 141 9.79 1.86 -13.69
C TYR A 141 10.88 1.50 -14.72
N HIS A 142 10.50 0.84 -15.83
CA HIS A 142 11.43 0.45 -16.90
C HIS A 142 12.61 -0.43 -16.43
N LEU A 143 12.33 -1.36 -15.51
CA LEU A 143 13.31 -2.33 -15.01
C LEU A 143 13.41 -3.59 -15.87
N ILE A 144 12.43 -3.79 -16.76
CA ILE A 144 12.31 -4.89 -17.73
C ILE A 144 11.76 -4.37 -19.06
#